data_AF-A0A832HRH3-F1
#
_entry.id   AF-A0A832HRH3-F1
#
_cell.length_a   1.000
_cell.length_b   1.000
_cell.length_c   1.000
_cell.angle_alpha   90.00
_cell.angle_beta   90.00
_cell.angle_gamma   90.00
#
_symmetry.space_group_name_H-M   'P 1'
#
loop_
_entity.id
_entity.type
_entity.pdbx_description
1 polymer ?
#
loop_
_entity_poly.entity_id
_entity_poly.type
_entity_poly.pdbx_seq_one_letter_code
_entity_poly.pdbx_strand_id
1 'polypeptide(L)'
;MTHVKAAPARWGGFSLYKHPTLTICQIFPNRTTNNQPDFVMKTSVYLDDRRMPVEIVFAKKCHLEFLDHWRCSEDVEDDPHVSDSLEFCHRASKRWRYYRSLNDAAISPEQLRKKIRANPKAEIAFLLLVIAEWHEPSRILGFCFCRRTWCNHLALDFMAVHPSAAGPGERHISGVGTALISAMLRLARQLKIKTIWGEATCNSNGFYRKVFGLKGVSDYFIIKRSAMRYFLSHYKPTASRRHRKQRQQQLPLAKAA
;
A
#
# COMPACT_ATOMS: atom_id res chain seq x y z
N MET A 1 -54.03 -25.04 7.00
CA MET A 1 -53.27 -24.07 7.80
C MET A 1 -52.27 -24.82 8.67
N THR A 2 -51.05 -24.97 8.17
CA THR A 2 -49.96 -25.73 8.80
C THR A 2 -49.00 -24.75 9.48
N HIS A 3 -48.97 -24.76 10.82
CA HIS A 3 -48.03 -23.98 11.62
C HIS A 3 -46.67 -24.70 11.70
N VAL A 4 -45.65 -24.13 11.07
CA VAL A 4 -44.24 -24.50 11.26
C VAL A 4 -43.73 -23.81 12.52
N LYS A 5 -43.39 -24.58 13.56
CA LYS A 5 -42.68 -24.09 14.76
C LYS A 5 -41.19 -23.99 14.45
N ALA A 6 -40.64 -22.78 14.44
CA ALA A 6 -39.19 -22.56 14.42
C ALA A 6 -38.62 -22.72 15.84
N ALA A 7 -37.58 -23.55 15.97
CA ALA A 7 -36.81 -23.70 17.21
C ALA A 7 -35.79 -22.55 17.35
N PRO A 8 -35.51 -22.06 18.57
CA PRO A 8 -34.52 -21.01 18.78
C PRO A 8 -33.08 -21.54 18.65
N ALA A 9 -32.25 -20.83 17.88
CA ALA A 9 -30.82 -21.07 17.78
C ALA A 9 -30.13 -20.74 19.11
N ARG A 10 -29.64 -21.79 19.80
CA ARG A 10 -28.75 -21.66 20.96
C ARG A 10 -27.36 -21.24 20.49
N TRP A 11 -26.96 -20.00 20.77
CA TRP A 11 -25.57 -19.58 20.72
C TRP A 11 -24.84 -20.17 21.94
N GLY A 12 -23.98 -21.16 21.68
CA GLY A 12 -23.16 -21.80 22.70
C GLY A 12 -22.23 -20.79 23.39
N GLY A 13 -22.27 -20.78 24.71
CA GLY A 13 -21.37 -20.00 25.55
C GLY A 13 -19.91 -20.44 25.37
N PHE A 14 -19.04 -19.48 25.11
CA PHE A 14 -17.60 -19.70 25.21
C PHE A 14 -17.21 -19.75 26.68
N SER A 15 -16.83 -20.94 27.13
CA SER A 15 -16.22 -21.20 28.42
C SER A 15 -14.86 -20.49 28.51
N LEU A 16 -14.73 -19.62 29.51
CA LEU A 16 -13.49 -18.95 29.89
C LEU A 16 -12.52 -19.98 30.49
N TYR A 17 -11.61 -20.51 29.67
CA TYR A 17 -10.44 -21.23 30.16
C TYR A 17 -9.48 -20.24 30.86
N LYS A 18 -9.44 -20.33 32.18
CA LYS A 18 -8.33 -19.84 33.01
C LYS A 18 -7.08 -20.65 32.65
N HIS A 19 -6.03 -19.98 32.16
CA HIS A 19 -4.68 -20.55 32.11
C HIS A 19 -3.72 -19.73 32.97
N PRO A 20 -2.75 -20.40 33.61
CA PRO A 20 -1.90 -19.81 34.63
C PRO A 20 -0.77 -18.99 34.02
N THR A 21 -0.36 -17.99 34.81
CA THR A 21 0.84 -17.17 34.71
C THR A 21 2.09 -17.95 34.29
N LEU A 22 2.64 -17.59 33.12
CA LEU A 22 4.03 -17.87 32.77
C LEU A 22 4.72 -16.54 32.43
N THR A 23 5.33 -15.97 33.45
CA THR A 23 6.29 -14.87 33.35
C THR A 23 7.57 -15.40 32.73
N ILE A 24 7.82 -15.09 31.47
CA ILE A 24 9.15 -15.24 30.87
C ILE A 24 9.69 -13.83 30.63
N CYS A 25 10.49 -13.37 31.60
CA CYS A 25 11.42 -12.27 31.43
C CYS A 25 12.47 -12.68 30.39
N GLN A 26 12.36 -12.17 29.17
CA GLN A 26 13.52 -12.06 28.28
C GLN A 26 14.06 -10.64 28.36
N ILE A 27 15.10 -10.50 29.19
CA ILE A 27 16.01 -9.37 29.24
C ILE A 27 16.75 -9.35 27.89
N PHE A 28 16.40 -8.40 27.03
CA PHE A 28 17.27 -8.01 25.91
C PHE A 28 18.01 -6.73 26.30
N PRO A 29 19.33 -6.64 26.05
CA PRO A 29 20.08 -5.47 26.46
C PRO A 29 19.58 -4.23 25.71
N ASN A 30 19.28 -3.19 26.50
CA ASN A 30 19.04 -1.84 26.04
C ASN A 30 20.29 -1.35 25.28
N ARG A 31 20.21 -1.32 23.94
CA ARG A 31 21.05 -0.42 23.15
C ARG A 31 20.36 0.93 23.12
N THR A 32 20.93 1.85 23.88
CA THR A 32 20.65 3.28 23.87
C THR A 32 20.80 3.86 22.45
N THR A 33 19.74 4.54 22.03
CA THR A 33 19.69 5.71 21.14
C THR A 33 20.85 5.90 20.15
N ASN A 34 20.74 5.25 19.00
CA ASN A 34 21.20 5.87 17.76
C ASN A 34 19.95 6.37 17.02
N ASN A 35 19.91 7.68 16.76
CA ASN A 35 19.04 8.34 15.78
C ASN A 35 19.30 7.75 14.39
N GLN A 36 18.86 6.51 14.17
CA GLN A 36 18.74 5.97 12.82
C GLN A 36 17.49 6.56 12.18
N PRO A 37 17.59 6.99 10.91
CA PRO A 37 16.56 7.77 10.26
C PRO A 37 15.26 6.98 10.22
N ASP A 38 14.15 7.72 10.28
CA ASP A 38 12.84 7.29 9.78
C ASP A 38 13.04 6.34 8.59
N PHE A 39 12.26 5.27 8.46
CA PHE A 39 12.30 4.44 7.25
C PHE A 39 11.96 5.29 6.04
N VAL A 40 13.02 5.79 5.43
CA VAL A 40 13.05 6.52 4.19
C VAL A 40 13.63 5.53 3.21
N MET A 41 12.75 4.89 2.44
CA MET A 41 13.22 4.06 1.35
C MET A 41 13.40 4.96 0.12
N LYS A 42 14.65 5.30 -0.18
CA LYS A 42 15.00 5.98 -1.43
C LYS A 42 14.85 5.00 -2.59
N THR A 43 14.13 5.42 -3.63
CA THR A 43 13.98 4.65 -4.86
C THR A 43 13.77 5.61 -6.03
N SER A 44 13.27 5.09 -7.15
CA SER A 44 12.99 5.92 -8.31
C SER A 44 11.72 5.47 -9.00
N VAL A 45 11.04 6.43 -9.59
CA VAL A 45 9.96 6.24 -10.56
C VAL A 45 10.45 6.70 -11.92
N TYR A 46 9.62 6.55 -12.95
CA TYR A 46 9.92 7.06 -14.28
C TYR A 46 8.99 8.23 -14.58
N LEU A 47 9.57 9.37 -14.95
CA LEU A 47 8.88 10.47 -15.61
C LEU A 47 9.19 10.33 -17.09
N ASP A 48 8.19 9.90 -17.86
CA ASP A 48 8.33 9.41 -19.22
C ASP A 48 9.33 8.24 -19.25
N ASP A 49 10.57 8.50 -19.68
CA ASP A 49 11.67 7.52 -19.71
C ASP A 49 12.82 7.87 -18.75
N ARG A 50 12.72 9.00 -18.04
CA ARG A 50 13.76 9.47 -17.11
C ARG A 50 13.51 8.92 -15.72
N ARG A 51 14.56 8.36 -15.13
CA ARG A 51 14.49 7.83 -13.77
C ARG A 51 14.58 8.99 -12.77
N MET A 52 13.50 9.25 -12.05
CA MET A 52 13.37 10.36 -11.11
C MET A 52 13.40 9.84 -9.66
N PRO A 53 14.15 10.49 -8.75
CA PRO A 53 14.28 10.04 -7.38
C PRO A 53 12.98 10.26 -6.60
N VAL A 54 12.62 9.31 -5.74
CA VAL A 54 11.49 9.45 -4.80
C VAL A 54 11.85 8.83 -3.46
N GLU A 55 11.14 9.24 -2.43
CA GLU A 55 11.25 8.68 -1.08
C GLU A 55 9.94 7.98 -0.70
N ILE A 56 10.05 6.83 -0.04
CA ILE A 56 8.89 6.19 0.59
C ILE A 56 8.99 6.34 2.09
N VAL A 57 7.97 6.97 2.67
CA VAL A 57 7.92 7.36 4.08
C VAL A 57 6.63 6.88 4.72
N PHE A 58 6.62 6.76 6.05
CA PHE A 58 5.38 6.63 6.82
C PHE A 58 4.68 7.98 6.90
N ALA A 59 3.35 7.99 6.79
CA ALA A 59 2.56 9.19 6.90
C ALA A 59 2.62 9.76 8.32
N LYS A 60 2.73 11.10 8.40
CA LYS A 60 2.61 11.90 9.61
C LYS A 60 1.34 12.74 9.53
N LYS A 61 0.97 13.45 10.61
CA LYS A 61 -0.24 14.30 10.64
C LYS A 61 -0.29 15.27 9.47
N CYS A 62 0.80 15.99 9.24
CA CYS A 62 0.91 17.01 8.20
C CYS A 62 0.68 16.45 6.79
N HIS A 63 0.99 15.16 6.55
CA HIS A 63 0.78 14.56 5.23
C HIS A 63 -0.71 14.36 4.91
N LEU A 64 -1.57 14.26 5.91
CA LEU A 64 -3.01 14.06 5.66
C LEU A 64 -3.63 15.29 5.03
N GLU A 65 -3.18 16.48 5.40
CA GLU A 65 -3.65 17.72 4.79
C GLU A 65 -3.44 17.65 3.28
N PHE A 66 -2.27 17.21 2.81
CA PHE A 66 -2.02 17.03 1.36
C PHE A 66 -2.93 15.98 0.73
N LEU A 67 -3.17 14.84 1.39
CA LEU A 67 -4.04 13.79 0.88
C LEU A 67 -5.50 14.26 0.76
N ASP A 68 -6.00 15.00 1.75
CA ASP A 68 -7.37 15.53 1.75
C ASP A 68 -7.60 16.55 0.62
N HIS A 69 -6.54 17.18 0.14
CA HIS A 69 -6.54 18.12 -0.97
C HIS A 69 -6.17 17.48 -2.32
N TRP A 70 -6.11 16.14 -2.43
CA TRP A 70 -6.00 15.50 -3.74
C TRP A 70 -7.20 15.86 -4.61
N ARG A 71 -6.92 16.35 -5.81
CA ARG A 71 -7.91 16.75 -6.82
C ARG A 71 -7.43 16.27 -8.18
N CYS A 72 -8.33 16.26 -9.14
CA CYS A 72 -8.03 16.08 -10.57
C CYS A 72 -8.49 17.31 -11.36
N SER A 73 -8.00 17.45 -12.57
CA SER A 73 -8.57 18.39 -13.54
C SER A 73 -9.90 17.85 -14.08
N GLU A 74 -10.76 18.75 -14.57
CA GLU A 74 -12.04 18.41 -15.18
C GLU A 74 -11.86 17.44 -16.38
N ASP A 75 -10.77 17.60 -17.14
CA ASP A 75 -10.46 16.78 -18.32
C ASP A 75 -10.31 15.27 -18.06
N VAL A 76 -10.12 14.86 -16.80
CA VAL A 76 -9.85 13.47 -16.43
C VAL A 76 -10.80 12.96 -15.35
N GLU A 77 -11.85 13.73 -15.05
CA GLU A 77 -12.83 13.40 -14.00
C GLU A 77 -13.63 12.12 -14.32
N ASP A 78 -13.93 11.90 -15.60
CA ASP A 78 -14.64 10.71 -16.08
C ASP A 78 -13.78 9.43 -16.12
N ASP A 79 -12.45 9.52 -15.87
CA ASP A 79 -11.59 8.34 -15.84
C ASP A 79 -11.87 7.54 -14.54
N PRO A 80 -12.34 6.28 -14.63
CA PRO A 80 -12.64 5.48 -13.44
C PRO A 80 -11.41 5.21 -12.56
N HIS A 81 -10.19 5.25 -13.12
CA HIS A 81 -8.96 5.15 -12.32
C HIS A 81 -8.74 6.39 -11.45
N VAL A 82 -9.12 7.58 -11.95
CA VAL A 82 -9.04 8.83 -11.20
C VAL A 82 -10.06 8.84 -10.07
N SER A 83 -11.30 8.46 -10.37
CA SER A 83 -12.37 8.33 -9.37
C SER A 83 -11.99 7.35 -8.24
N ASP A 84 -11.53 6.14 -8.58
CA ASP A 84 -11.02 5.15 -7.61
C ASP A 84 -9.92 5.77 -6.71
N SER A 85 -8.99 6.52 -7.32
CA SER A 85 -7.85 7.10 -6.62
C SER A 85 -8.27 8.16 -5.60
N LEU A 86 -9.21 9.04 -5.97
CA LEU A 86 -9.74 10.07 -5.08
C LEU A 86 -10.58 9.46 -3.95
N GLU A 87 -11.44 8.49 -4.27
CA GLU A 87 -12.24 7.78 -3.26
C GLU A 87 -11.34 7.05 -2.25
N PHE A 88 -10.34 6.32 -2.74
CA PHE A 88 -9.38 5.63 -1.90
C PHE A 88 -8.60 6.58 -1.00
N CYS A 89 -8.24 7.75 -1.53
CA CYS A 89 -7.54 8.78 -0.75
C CYS A 89 -8.41 9.22 0.44
N HIS A 90 -9.67 9.57 0.17
CA HIS A 90 -10.61 9.99 1.21
C HIS A 90 -10.83 8.89 2.27
N ARG A 91 -11.07 7.64 1.83
CA ARG A 91 -11.27 6.50 2.74
C ARG A 91 -10.04 6.19 3.58
N ALA A 92 -8.85 6.23 2.98
CA ALA A 92 -7.59 6.02 3.66
C ALA A 92 -7.33 7.11 4.72
N SER A 93 -7.52 8.38 4.38
CA SER A 93 -7.40 9.51 5.32
C SER A 93 -8.37 9.35 6.49
N LYS A 94 -9.66 9.07 6.22
CA LYS A 94 -10.67 8.86 7.26
C LYS A 94 -10.29 7.71 8.20
N ARG A 95 -9.93 6.54 7.67
CA ARG A 95 -9.53 5.39 8.49
C ARG A 95 -8.25 5.66 9.27
N TRP A 96 -7.24 6.28 8.66
CA TRP A 96 -6.00 6.58 9.37
C TRP A 96 -6.24 7.50 10.58
N ARG A 97 -7.10 8.52 10.45
CA ARG A 97 -7.49 9.36 11.61
C ARG A 97 -8.12 8.54 12.73
N TYR A 98 -9.02 7.61 12.39
CA TYR A 98 -9.66 6.71 13.36
C TYR A 98 -8.65 5.82 14.10
N TYR A 99 -7.77 5.11 13.38
CA TYR A 99 -6.73 4.30 14.05
C TYR A 99 -5.81 5.18 14.89
N ARG A 100 -5.51 6.40 14.45
CA ARG A 100 -4.67 7.30 15.22
C ARG A 100 -5.32 7.80 16.50
N SER A 101 -6.62 8.12 16.49
CA SER A 101 -7.34 8.53 17.72
C SER A 101 -7.36 7.42 18.77
N LEU A 102 -7.30 6.16 18.34
CA LEU A 102 -7.20 4.99 19.22
C LEU A 102 -5.76 4.63 19.59
N ASN A 103 -4.75 5.38 19.12
CA ASN A 103 -3.34 5.03 19.25
C ASN A 103 -3.00 3.66 18.62
N ASP A 104 -3.71 3.26 17.57
CA ASP A 104 -3.49 2.03 16.79
C ASP A 104 -2.89 2.31 15.40
N ALA A 105 -2.47 3.56 15.13
CA ALA A 105 -1.71 3.92 13.93
C ALA A 105 -0.21 4.04 14.24
N ALA A 106 0.63 3.54 13.33
CA ALA A 106 2.07 3.75 13.34
C ALA A 106 2.50 4.80 12.31
N ILE A 107 3.35 5.74 12.74
CA ILE A 107 3.92 6.84 11.94
C ILE A 107 5.40 6.62 11.61
N SER A 108 5.99 5.52 12.08
CA SER A 108 7.32 5.05 11.74
C SER A 108 7.40 3.54 11.93
N PRO A 109 8.35 2.83 11.30
CA PRO A 109 8.52 1.42 11.57
C PRO A 109 8.99 1.12 12.99
N GLU A 110 9.73 2.01 13.63
CA GLU A 110 10.15 1.88 15.02
C GLU A 110 8.92 1.87 15.92
N GLN A 111 7.98 2.79 15.67
CA GLN A 111 6.71 2.83 16.38
C GLN A 111 5.86 1.59 16.05
N LEU A 112 5.81 1.15 14.79
CA LEU A 112 5.12 -0.08 14.40
C LEU A 112 5.68 -1.30 15.14
N ARG A 113 7.00 -1.47 15.16
CA ARG A 113 7.68 -2.56 15.90
C ARG A 113 7.42 -2.44 17.41
N LYS A 114 7.47 -1.23 17.96
CA LYS A 114 7.16 -0.99 19.39
C LYS A 114 5.72 -1.42 19.72
N LYS A 115 4.74 -1.03 18.90
CA LYS A 115 3.33 -1.41 19.08
C LYS A 115 3.12 -2.92 18.94
N ILE A 116 3.74 -3.56 17.93
CA ILE A 116 3.68 -5.02 17.75
C ILE A 116 4.30 -5.75 18.95
N ARG A 117 5.43 -5.28 19.50
CA ARG A 117 6.04 -5.88 20.69
C ARG A 117 5.17 -5.71 21.94
N ALA A 118 4.57 -4.54 22.11
CA ALA A 118 3.70 -4.26 23.24
C ALA A 118 2.43 -5.13 23.22
N ASN A 119 1.86 -5.35 22.03
CA ASN A 119 0.72 -6.25 21.85
C ASN A 119 0.84 -7.00 20.51
N PRO A 120 1.37 -8.24 20.52
CA PRO A 120 1.51 -9.06 19.31
C PRO A 120 0.19 -9.48 18.68
N LYS A 121 -0.93 -9.31 19.39
CA LYS A 121 -2.26 -9.57 18.86
C LYS A 121 -2.97 -8.28 18.48
N ALA A 122 -2.38 -7.09 18.60
CA ALA A 122 -3.03 -5.87 18.14
C ALA A 122 -3.14 -5.80 16.61
N GLU A 123 -4.21 -5.15 16.17
CA GLU A 123 -4.26 -4.59 14.83
C GLU A 123 -3.60 -3.22 14.82
N ILE A 124 -2.70 -2.97 13.88
CA ILE A 124 -1.97 -1.71 13.80
C ILE A 124 -1.99 -1.21 12.36
N ALA A 125 -2.59 -0.04 12.14
CA ALA A 125 -2.64 0.60 10.84
C ALA A 125 -1.39 1.44 10.58
N PHE A 126 -1.05 1.62 9.31
CA PHE A 126 -0.06 2.60 8.88
C PHE A 126 -0.32 2.97 7.42
N LEU A 127 0.21 4.12 7.02
CA LEU A 127 0.06 4.66 5.68
C LEU A 127 1.47 4.93 5.14
N LEU A 128 1.81 4.37 3.99
CA LEU A 128 3.05 4.67 3.28
C LEU A 128 2.76 5.64 2.15
N LEU A 129 3.67 6.59 1.93
CA LEU A 129 3.56 7.63 0.92
C LEU A 129 4.77 7.59 0.00
N VAL A 130 4.57 7.84 -1.30
CA VAL A 130 5.66 8.13 -2.24
C VAL A 130 5.77 9.64 -2.38
N ILE A 131 6.89 10.19 -1.91
CA ILE A 131 7.20 11.62 -1.93
C ILE A 131 8.17 11.91 -3.08
N ALA A 132 7.85 12.94 -3.86
CA ALA A 132 8.63 13.45 -4.97
C ALA A 132 8.73 14.97 -4.86
N GLU A 133 9.88 15.48 -4.40
CA GLU A 133 10.16 16.92 -4.27
C GLU A 133 10.04 17.70 -5.58
N TRP A 134 10.22 17.02 -6.70
CA TRP A 134 10.22 17.61 -8.04
C TRP A 134 8.83 17.66 -8.70
N HIS A 135 7.81 17.10 -8.06
CA HIS A 135 6.49 17.00 -8.66
C HIS A 135 5.51 17.99 -8.05
N GLU A 136 4.95 18.84 -8.91
CA GLU A 136 3.86 19.77 -8.64
C GLU A 136 2.60 19.31 -9.37
N PRO A 137 1.38 19.59 -8.86
CA PRO A 137 1.07 20.43 -7.71
C PRO A 137 1.15 19.72 -6.34
N SER A 138 1.48 18.43 -6.32
CA SER A 138 1.50 17.63 -5.09
C SER A 138 2.76 16.79 -5.00
N ARG A 139 3.52 16.99 -3.93
CA ARG A 139 4.70 16.16 -3.65
C ARG A 139 4.36 14.70 -3.37
N ILE A 140 3.10 14.35 -3.11
CA ILE A 140 2.69 12.97 -2.86
C ILE A 140 2.20 12.34 -4.17
N LEU A 141 3.02 11.45 -4.75
CA LEU A 141 2.68 10.73 -5.99
C LEU A 141 1.74 9.56 -5.77
N GLY A 142 1.68 9.02 -4.57
CA GLY A 142 0.91 7.80 -4.29
C GLY A 142 0.95 7.43 -2.83
N PHE A 143 0.02 6.57 -2.41
CA PHE A 143 0.00 6.03 -1.06
C PHE A 143 -0.44 4.56 -1.03
N CYS A 144 -0.14 3.88 0.07
CA CYS A 144 -0.84 2.65 0.43
C CYS A 144 -1.19 2.62 1.93
N PHE A 145 -2.47 2.39 2.23
CA PHE A 145 -2.97 2.18 3.59
C PHE A 145 -2.95 0.68 3.89
N CYS A 146 -2.22 0.32 4.94
CA CYS A 146 -2.04 -1.06 5.35
C CYS A 146 -2.43 -1.25 6.81
N ARG A 147 -2.85 -2.47 7.15
CA ARG A 147 -2.98 -2.92 8.54
C ARG A 147 -2.18 -4.18 8.77
N ARG A 148 -1.39 -4.19 9.84
CA ARG A 148 -0.94 -5.44 10.43
C ARG A 148 -2.09 -5.99 11.25
N THR A 149 -2.64 -7.15 10.87
CA THR A 149 -3.81 -7.77 11.53
C THR A 149 -3.42 -8.52 12.81
N TRP A 150 -4.39 -8.89 13.66
CA TRP A 150 -4.20 -9.73 14.86
C TRP A 150 -3.37 -11.01 14.61
N CYS A 151 -3.51 -11.64 13.44
CA CYS A 151 -2.82 -12.88 13.04
C CYS A 151 -1.43 -12.68 12.40
N ASN A 152 -0.83 -11.50 12.50
CA ASN A 152 0.44 -11.16 11.85
C ASN A 152 0.44 -11.30 10.32
N HIS A 153 -0.70 -11.01 9.68
CA HIS A 153 -0.78 -10.75 8.25
C HIS A 153 -0.71 -9.25 7.99
N LEU A 154 -0.42 -8.89 6.73
CA LEU A 154 -0.61 -7.52 6.25
C LEU A 154 -1.83 -7.47 5.36
N ALA A 155 -2.79 -6.62 5.70
CA ALA A 155 -3.91 -6.26 4.83
C ALA A 155 -3.55 -4.98 4.08
N LEU A 156 -3.67 -5.00 2.75
CA LEU A 156 -3.64 -3.81 1.92
C LEU A 156 -5.08 -3.40 1.65
N ASP A 157 -5.57 -2.36 2.34
CA ASP A 157 -6.96 -1.93 2.15
C ASP A 157 -7.10 -0.94 1.00
N PHE A 158 -6.16 0.00 0.86
CA PHE A 158 -6.18 1.02 -0.20
C PHE A 158 -4.80 1.26 -0.75
N MET A 159 -4.70 1.42 -2.07
CA MET A 159 -3.50 1.88 -2.74
C MET A 159 -3.91 2.69 -3.96
N ALA A 160 -3.38 3.89 -4.07
CA ALA A 160 -3.67 4.78 -5.18
C ALA A 160 -2.42 5.56 -5.60
N VAL A 161 -2.48 6.04 -6.84
CA VAL A 161 -1.52 6.97 -7.42
C VAL A 161 -2.25 8.30 -7.62
N HIS A 162 -1.58 9.42 -7.42
CA HIS A 162 -2.17 10.74 -7.60
C HIS A 162 -2.70 10.88 -9.03
N PRO A 163 -3.90 11.44 -9.26
CA PRO A 163 -4.46 11.62 -10.61
C PRO A 163 -3.51 12.33 -11.57
N SER A 164 -2.83 13.41 -11.14
CA SER A 164 -1.85 14.10 -11.98
C SER A 164 -0.60 13.26 -12.34
N ALA A 165 -0.34 12.17 -11.61
CA ALA A 165 0.75 11.25 -11.91
C ALA A 165 0.29 10.07 -12.80
N ALA A 166 -0.99 9.69 -12.73
CA ALA A 166 -1.56 8.57 -13.46
C ALA A 166 -2.30 8.97 -14.76
N GLY A 167 -2.79 10.20 -14.85
CA GLY A 167 -3.66 10.69 -15.90
C GLY A 167 -2.95 11.00 -17.23
N PRO A 168 -3.73 11.29 -18.30
CA PRO A 168 -3.27 11.59 -19.65
C PRO A 168 -2.53 12.94 -19.82
N GLY A 169 -1.99 13.52 -18.75
CA GLY A 169 -1.24 14.78 -18.83
C GLY A 169 0.02 14.68 -19.69
N GLU A 170 0.63 15.82 -19.99
CA GLU A 170 1.83 15.92 -20.86
C GLU A 170 3.02 15.07 -20.40
N ARG A 171 3.06 14.69 -19.11
CA ARG A 171 4.15 13.89 -18.53
C ARG A 171 3.59 12.67 -17.82
N HIS A 172 4.05 11.49 -18.24
CA HIS A 172 3.57 10.23 -17.69
C HIS A 172 4.46 9.73 -16.56
N ILE A 173 3.93 9.61 -15.35
CA ILE A 173 4.67 9.04 -14.23
C ILE A 173 4.32 7.56 -14.06
N SER A 174 5.34 6.70 -14.15
CA SER A 174 5.16 5.25 -14.00
C SER A 174 6.07 4.66 -12.91
N GLY A 175 5.61 3.54 -12.33
CA GLY A 175 6.36 2.82 -11.30
C GLY A 175 6.01 3.18 -9.85
N VAL A 176 5.13 4.16 -9.62
CA VAL A 176 4.68 4.56 -8.25
C VAL A 176 4.08 3.38 -7.49
N GLY A 177 3.08 2.70 -8.06
CA GLY A 177 2.47 1.53 -7.43
C GLY A 177 3.48 0.41 -7.15
N THR A 178 4.39 0.16 -8.09
CA THR A 178 5.42 -0.87 -7.90
C THR A 178 6.42 -0.51 -6.80
N ALA A 179 6.75 0.78 -6.66
CA ALA A 179 7.59 1.29 -5.57
C ALA A 179 6.90 1.07 -4.21
N LEU A 180 5.60 1.37 -4.10
CA LEU A 180 4.79 1.09 -2.90
C LEU A 180 4.77 -0.41 -2.54
N ILE A 181 4.52 -1.28 -3.53
CA ILE A 181 4.55 -2.74 -3.31
C ILE A 181 5.94 -3.20 -2.84
N SER A 182 7.01 -2.68 -3.44
CA SER A 182 8.37 -3.01 -3.01
C SER A 182 8.64 -2.60 -1.56
N ALA A 183 8.24 -1.40 -1.15
CA ALA A 183 8.35 -0.95 0.24
C ALA A 183 7.53 -1.81 1.20
N MET A 184 6.27 -2.09 0.84
CA MET A 184 5.37 -2.93 1.61
C MET A 184 5.95 -4.34 1.84
N LEU A 185 6.50 -4.97 0.79
CA LEU A 185 7.11 -6.30 0.86
C LEU A 185 8.41 -6.29 1.70
N ARG A 186 9.21 -5.23 1.60
CA ARG A 186 10.41 -5.05 2.44
C ARG A 186 10.02 -4.91 3.91
N LEU A 187 8.99 -4.14 4.21
CA LEU A 187 8.45 -3.99 5.56
C LEU A 187 7.91 -5.33 6.09
N ALA A 188 7.11 -6.04 5.28
CA ALA A 188 6.61 -7.38 5.63
C ALA A 188 7.74 -8.36 5.95
N ARG A 189 8.83 -8.35 5.17
CA ARG A 189 10.03 -9.15 5.42
C ARG A 189 10.68 -8.80 6.76
N GLN A 190 10.83 -7.51 7.07
CA GLN A 190 11.39 -7.05 8.37
C GLN A 190 10.51 -7.48 9.56
N LEU A 191 9.19 -7.48 9.38
CA LEU A 191 8.22 -7.89 10.39
C LEU A 191 7.95 -9.40 10.43
N LYS A 192 8.68 -10.19 9.61
CA LYS A 192 8.50 -11.64 9.45
C LYS A 192 7.05 -12.04 9.10
N ILE A 193 6.34 -11.17 8.40
CA ILE A 193 4.96 -11.42 7.91
C ILE A 193 5.02 -12.43 6.75
N LYS A 194 4.18 -13.46 6.83
CA LYS A 194 4.16 -14.58 5.86
C LYS A 194 3.10 -14.44 4.78
N THR A 195 2.09 -13.60 5.02
CA THR A 195 0.94 -13.41 4.15
C THR A 195 0.61 -11.93 4.05
N ILE A 196 0.46 -11.46 2.83
CA ILE A 196 -0.20 -10.19 2.52
C ILE A 196 -1.48 -10.52 1.77
N TRP A 197 -2.56 -9.82 2.04
CA TRP A 197 -3.80 -9.92 1.28
C TRP A 197 -4.36 -8.54 1.03
N GLY A 198 -5.22 -8.42 0.03
CA GLY A 198 -5.93 -7.19 -0.29
C GLY A 198 -7.01 -7.46 -1.32
N GLU A 199 -7.82 -6.44 -1.56
CA GLU A 199 -8.86 -6.45 -2.59
C GLU A 199 -8.37 -5.68 -3.82
N ALA A 200 -8.88 -6.05 -4.98
CA ALA A 200 -8.62 -5.37 -6.24
C ALA A 200 -9.94 -4.97 -6.87
N THR A 201 -10.03 -3.71 -7.30
CA THR A 201 -11.12 -3.26 -8.17
C THR A 201 -10.94 -3.85 -9.57
N CYS A 202 -12.00 -3.77 -10.37
CA CYS A 202 -11.95 -4.07 -11.80
C CYS A 202 -10.81 -3.32 -12.51
N ASN A 203 -10.52 -2.09 -12.07
CA ASN A 203 -9.49 -1.20 -12.61
C ASN A 203 -8.06 -1.55 -12.15
N SER A 204 -7.90 -2.20 -11.00
CA SER A 204 -6.59 -2.50 -10.40
C SER A 204 -6.17 -3.98 -10.50
N ASN A 205 -7.09 -4.89 -10.85
CA ASN A 205 -6.78 -6.32 -10.96
C ASN A 205 -5.60 -6.61 -11.92
N GLY A 206 -5.52 -5.90 -13.05
CA GLY A 206 -4.49 -6.10 -14.07
C GLY A 206 -3.11 -5.70 -13.57
N PHE A 207 -3.04 -4.65 -12.74
CA PHE A 207 -1.82 -4.24 -12.06
C PHE A 207 -1.31 -5.35 -11.15
N TYR A 208 -2.14 -5.89 -10.25
CA TYR A 208 -1.72 -6.93 -9.31
C TYR A 208 -1.36 -8.25 -10.01
N ARG A 209 -2.12 -8.65 -11.04
CA ARG A 209 -1.78 -9.82 -11.88
C ARG A 209 -0.38 -9.69 -12.46
N LYS A 210 -0.07 -8.53 -13.06
CA LYS A 210 1.22 -8.26 -13.67
C LYS A 210 2.35 -8.19 -12.64
N VAL A 211 2.14 -7.47 -11.54
CA VAL A 211 3.16 -7.25 -10.50
C VAL A 211 3.53 -8.55 -9.79
N PHE A 212 2.55 -9.40 -9.50
CA PHE A 212 2.78 -10.64 -8.74
C PHE A 212 2.87 -11.89 -9.61
N GLY A 213 2.70 -11.77 -10.93
CA GLY A 213 2.69 -12.92 -11.84
C GLY A 213 1.53 -13.88 -11.55
N LEU A 214 0.38 -13.36 -11.13
CA LEU A 214 -0.79 -14.17 -10.76
C LEU A 214 -1.58 -14.53 -12.02
N LYS A 215 -2.02 -15.79 -12.12
CA LYS A 215 -2.85 -16.28 -13.24
C LYS A 215 -4.16 -15.48 -13.37
N GLY A 216 -4.78 -15.16 -12.23
CA GLY A 216 -5.95 -14.30 -12.12
C GLY A 216 -5.99 -13.57 -10.79
N VAL A 217 -6.64 -12.41 -10.79
CA VAL A 217 -7.10 -11.68 -9.60
C VAL A 217 -8.54 -11.31 -9.96
N SER A 218 -9.51 -11.92 -9.27
CA SER A 218 -10.92 -11.53 -9.41
C SER A 218 -11.15 -10.28 -8.57
N ASP A 219 -11.38 -10.46 -7.26
CA ASP A 219 -11.75 -9.39 -6.33
C ASP A 219 -10.77 -9.30 -5.16
N TYR A 220 -10.04 -10.37 -4.87
CA TYR A 220 -9.04 -10.42 -3.81
C TYR A 220 -7.76 -11.14 -4.27
N PHE A 221 -6.64 -10.81 -3.63
CA PHE A 221 -5.37 -11.48 -3.86
C PHE A 221 -4.70 -11.84 -2.54
N ILE A 222 -3.93 -12.93 -2.56
CA ILE A 222 -3.11 -13.38 -1.44
C ILE A 222 -1.68 -13.58 -1.92
N ILE A 223 -0.75 -12.84 -1.33
CA ILE A 223 0.68 -12.94 -1.60
C ILE A 223 1.32 -13.70 -0.46
N LYS A 224 1.81 -14.91 -0.76
CA LYS A 224 2.56 -15.74 0.19
C LYS A 224 4.05 -15.43 0.12
N ARG A 225 4.80 -15.86 1.14
CA ARG A 225 6.25 -15.64 1.28
C ARG A 225 7.08 -16.02 0.04
N SER A 226 6.69 -17.05 -0.70
CA SER A 226 7.35 -17.43 -1.97
C SER A 226 7.21 -16.33 -3.04
N ALA A 227 6.00 -15.85 -3.28
CA ALA A 227 5.73 -14.75 -4.20
C ALA A 227 6.42 -13.45 -3.77
N MET A 228 6.44 -13.14 -2.47
CA MET A 228 7.19 -11.98 -1.96
C MET A 228 8.69 -12.07 -2.27
N ARG A 229 9.30 -13.24 -2.06
CA ARG A 229 10.72 -13.47 -2.36
C ARG A 229 10.99 -13.35 -3.85
N TYR A 230 10.17 -13.98 -4.68
CA TYR A 230 10.27 -13.90 -6.12
C TYR A 230 10.27 -12.43 -6.58
N PHE A 231 9.28 -11.65 -6.14
CA PHE A 231 9.18 -10.23 -6.46
C PHE A 231 10.43 -9.46 -6.02
N LEU A 232 10.84 -9.58 -4.75
CA LEU A 232 11.98 -8.83 -4.23
C LEU A 232 13.33 -9.18 -4.89
N SER A 233 13.48 -10.41 -5.41
CA SER A 233 14.68 -10.85 -6.12
C SER A 233 14.71 -10.43 -7.59
N HIS A 234 13.55 -10.31 -8.24
CA HIS A 234 13.46 -10.03 -9.68
C HIS A 234 13.03 -8.59 -9.99
N TYR A 235 12.57 -7.85 -8.99
CA TYR A 235 12.16 -6.46 -9.19
C TYR A 235 13.34 -5.58 -9.59
N LYS A 236 13.34 -5.22 -10.86
CA LYS A 236 14.06 -4.06 -11.39
C LYS A 236 13.00 -3.00 -11.70
N PRO A 237 13.15 -1.74 -11.25
CA PRO A 237 12.36 -0.66 -11.80
C PRO A 237 12.52 -0.70 -13.32
N THR A 238 11.41 -0.80 -14.05
CA THR A 238 11.41 -0.79 -15.51
C THR A 238 10.52 0.34 -15.99
N ALA A 239 11.00 1.12 -16.97
CA ALA A 239 10.19 2.10 -17.67
C ALA A 239 8.95 1.46 -18.30
N SER A 240 7.85 2.20 -18.34
CA SER A 240 6.60 1.77 -18.98
C SER A 240 6.82 1.49 -20.47
N ARG A 241 6.48 0.29 -20.94
CA ARG A 241 6.59 -0.10 -22.36
C ARG A 241 5.62 0.65 -23.30
N ARG A 242 4.64 1.42 -22.76
CA ARG A 242 3.62 2.12 -23.58
C ARG A 242 4.25 3.14 -24.55
N HIS A 243 5.29 3.87 -24.15
CA HIS A 243 5.94 4.84 -25.04
C HIS A 243 6.84 4.22 -26.11
N ARG A 244 7.35 3.00 -25.92
CA ARG A 244 8.15 2.33 -26.97
C ARG A 244 7.31 2.03 -28.22
N LYS A 245 6.01 1.77 -28.05
CA LYS A 245 5.08 1.53 -29.17
C LYS A 245 4.52 2.84 -29.76
N GLN A 246 4.16 3.83 -28.94
CA GLN A 246 3.68 5.13 -29.46
C GLN A 246 4.78 5.90 -30.21
N ARG A 247 6.05 5.89 -29.75
CA ARG A 247 7.16 6.45 -30.53
C ARG A 247 7.45 5.68 -31.83
N GLN A 248 7.27 4.36 -31.85
CA GLN A 248 7.42 3.57 -33.08
C GLN A 248 6.30 3.84 -34.11
N GLN A 249 5.13 4.28 -33.68
CA GLN A 249 4.02 4.67 -34.55
C GLN A 249 4.05 6.16 -34.97
N GLN A 250 4.91 6.98 -34.36
CA GLN A 250 5.05 8.42 -34.68
C GLN A 250 6.35 8.76 -35.44
N LEU A 251 7.15 7.77 -35.87
CA LEU A 251 8.23 8.03 -36.83
C LEU A 251 7.61 8.22 -38.24
N PRO A 252 7.76 9.39 -38.88
CA PRO A 252 7.34 9.53 -40.27
C PRO A 252 8.18 8.60 -41.15
N LEU A 253 7.55 8.02 -42.16
CA LEU A 253 8.15 7.40 -43.35
C LEU A 253 8.96 8.46 -44.12
N ALA A 254 10.02 8.99 -43.52
CA ALA A 254 11.02 9.79 -44.20
C ALA A 254 12.11 8.84 -44.72
N LYS A 255 11.80 8.15 -45.82
CA LYS A 255 12.75 7.59 -46.80
C LYS A 255 11.98 6.86 -47.90
N ALA A 256 11.59 7.62 -48.92
CA ALA A 256 11.44 7.14 -50.31
C ALA A 256 11.45 8.38 -51.22
N ALA A 257 12.64 8.89 -51.47
CA ALA A 257 13.01 9.70 -52.63
C ALA A 257 14.43 9.28 -53.01
#